data_AF-A0AAW6XUL8-F1
#
_entry.id   AF-A0AAW6XUL8-F1
#
_cell.length_a   1.000
_cell.length_b   1.000
_cell.length_c   1.000
_cell.angle_alpha   90.00
_cell.angle_beta   90.00
_cell.angle_gamma   90.00
#
_symmetry.space_group_name_H-M   'P 1'
#
loop_
_entity.id
_entity.type
_entity.pdbx_description
1 polymer ?
#
loop_
_entity_poly.entity_id
_entity_poly.type
_entity_poly.pdbx_seq_one_letter_code
_entity_poly.pdbx_strand_id
1 'polypeptide(L)'
;IHIDHYAEIDFGGFAGVVDAVGGIEMCPEEAIDDPLAGLNIQAGCQKFDGASALGYVRTRATAQGDLDRVERQREFMSALMGR
;
A
#
# COMPACT_ATOMS: atom_id res chain seq x y z
N ILE A 1 -6.25 -27.02 0.54
CA ILE A 1 -6.41 -25.82 -0.32
C ILE A 1 -5.51 -26.03 -1.52
N HIS A 2 -6.03 -25.86 -2.74
CA HIS A 2 -5.25 -25.92 -3.98
C HIS A 2 -5.03 -24.50 -4.49
N ILE A 3 -3.82 -24.20 -4.98
CA ILE A 3 -3.43 -22.90 -5.52
C ILE A 3 -3.01 -23.16 -6.97
N ASP A 4 -3.75 -22.60 -7.93
CA ASP A 4 -3.48 -22.81 -9.35
C ASP A 4 -2.25 -22.04 -9.83
N HIS A 5 -1.99 -20.85 -9.28
CA HIS A 5 -0.89 -19.97 -9.69
C HIS A 5 -0.33 -19.17 -8.51
N TYR A 6 0.96 -18.84 -8.57
CA TYR A 6 1.69 -18.07 -7.57
C TYR A 6 2.46 -16.92 -8.23
N ALA A 7 2.47 -15.78 -7.56
CA ALA A 7 3.30 -14.63 -7.91
C ALA A 7 4.01 -14.13 -6.67
N GLU A 8 5.29 -13.76 -6.83
CA GLU A 8 6.12 -13.15 -5.80
C GLU A 8 6.74 -11.87 -6.35
N ILE A 9 6.76 -10.83 -5.52
CA ILE A 9 7.41 -9.57 -5.81
C ILE A 9 8.16 -9.13 -4.56
N ASP A 10 9.35 -8.57 -4.76
CA ASP A 10 10.06 -7.87 -3.70
C ASP A 10 9.57 -6.41 -3.60
N PHE A 11 10.18 -5.64 -2.70
CA PHE A 11 9.80 -4.24 -2.48
C PHE A 11 10.05 -3.35 -3.70
N GLY A 12 11.13 -3.60 -4.44
CA GLY A 12 11.45 -2.85 -5.65
C GLY A 12 10.46 -3.15 -6.78
N GLY A 13 10.13 -4.43 -6.94
CA GLY A 13 9.11 -4.90 -7.88
C GLY A 13 7.74 -4.32 -7.58
N PHE A 14 7.33 -4.27 -6.30
CA PHE A 14 6.08 -3.64 -5.89
C PHE A 14 6.02 -2.16 -6.29
N ALA A 15 7.04 -1.38 -5.92
CA ALA A 15 7.09 0.05 -6.24
C ALA A 15 7.08 0.25 -7.77
N GLY A 16 7.86 -0.56 -8.50
CA GLY A 16 7.91 -0.53 -9.95
C GLY A 16 6.57 -0.85 -10.62
N VAL A 17 5.78 -1.80 -10.11
CA VAL A 17 4.44 -2.09 -10.63
C VAL A 17 3.51 -0.90 -10.44
N VAL A 18 3.52 -0.29 -9.25
CA VAL A 18 2.70 0.90 -8.95
C VAL A 18 3.07 2.06 -9.88
N ASP A 19 4.35 2.31 -10.06
CA ASP A 19 4.83 3.38 -10.95
C ASP A 19 4.51 3.08 -12.42
N ALA A 20 4.63 1.82 -12.85
CA ALA A 20 4.32 1.39 -14.21
C ALA A 20 2.83 1.53 -14.57
N VAL A 21 1.93 1.35 -13.59
CA VAL A 21 0.49 1.66 -13.78
C VAL A 21 0.19 3.16 -13.59
N GLY A 22 1.22 3.99 -13.41
CA GLY A 22 1.11 5.43 -13.30
C GLY A 22 0.67 5.92 -11.92
N GLY A 23 0.96 5.18 -10.85
CA GLY A 23 0.57 5.48 -9.46
C GLY A 23 -0.87 5.10 -9.14
N ILE A 24 -1.22 4.88 -7.88
CA ILE A 24 -2.53 4.38 -7.43
C ILE A 24 -3.28 5.44 -6.60
N GLU A 25 -4.61 5.52 -6.71
CA GLU A 25 -5.41 6.41 -5.86
C GLU A 25 -5.79 5.68 -4.57
N MET A 26 -5.48 6.29 -3.43
CA MET A 26 -5.76 5.74 -2.10
C MET A 26 -6.42 6.83 -1.25
N CYS A 27 -7.34 6.43 -0.37
CA CYS A 27 -8.11 7.35 0.47
C CYS A 27 -7.91 7.02 1.96
N PRO A 28 -6.70 7.23 2.51
CA PRO A 28 -6.43 7.00 3.92
C PRO A 28 -7.39 7.82 4.81
N GLU A 29 -7.96 7.18 5.83
CA GLU A 29 -8.88 7.85 6.78
C GLU A 29 -8.15 8.85 7.69
N GLU A 30 -6.86 8.61 7.97
CA GLU A 30 -6.02 9.42 8.83
C GLU A 30 -4.69 9.76 8.16
N ALA A 31 -4.09 10.89 8.57
CA ALA A 31 -2.74 11.23 8.15
C ALA A 31 -1.74 10.30 8.85
N ILE A 32 -0.72 9.85 8.12
CA ILE A 32 0.29 8.93 8.63
C ILE A 32 1.67 9.51 8.35
N ASP A 33 2.45 9.69 9.42
CA ASP A 33 3.87 10.03 9.38
C ASP A 33 4.65 8.88 10.03
N ASP A 34 5.28 8.06 9.19
CA ASP A 34 6.09 6.91 9.59
C ASP A 34 7.47 7.00 8.90
N PRO A 35 8.45 7.64 9.56
CA PRO A 35 9.82 7.73 9.04
C PRO A 35 10.51 6.38 8.85
N LEU A 36 10.10 5.33 9.57
CA LEU A 36 10.68 3.99 9.43
C LEU A 36 10.17 3.29 8.15
N ALA A 37 8.94 3.60 7.75
CA ALA A 37 8.36 3.18 6.47
C ALA A 37 8.68 4.15 5.33
N GLY A 38 9.25 5.32 5.61
CA GLY A 38 9.47 6.39 4.63
C GLY A 38 8.16 7.01 4.13
N LEU A 39 7.11 7.00 4.97
CA LEU A 39 5.77 7.39 4.60
C LEU A 39 5.41 8.72 5.29
N ASN A 40 4.94 9.69 4.51
CA ASN A 40 4.32 10.90 5.03
C ASN A 40 3.16 11.28 4.11
N ILE A 41 1.94 10.98 4.55
CA ILE A 41 0.72 11.15 3.77
C ILE A 41 -0.35 11.87 4.60
N GLN A 42 -1.20 12.63 3.92
CA GLN A 42 -2.34 13.29 4.54
C GLN A 42 -3.55 12.35 4.61
N ALA A 43 -4.55 12.68 5.42
CA ALA A 43 -5.86 12.04 5.32
C ALA A 43 -6.56 12.46 4.01
N GLY A 44 -7.41 11.58 3.49
CA GLY A 44 -8.20 11.81 2.27
C GLY A 44 -7.55 11.30 0.99
N CYS A 45 -8.36 11.27 -0.08
CA CYS A 45 -7.97 10.70 -1.37
C CYS A 45 -6.80 11.46 -2.00
N GLN A 46 -5.75 10.72 -2.30
CA GLN A 46 -4.58 11.23 -3.00
C GLN A 46 -3.92 10.12 -3.81
N LYS A 47 -3.05 10.51 -4.73
CA LYS A 47 -2.35 9.58 -5.60
C LYS A 47 -1.01 9.19 -4.99
N PHE A 48 -0.79 7.90 -4.79
CA PHE A 48 0.46 7.33 -4.33
C PHE A 48 1.34 6.90 -5.51
N ASP A 49 2.61 7.27 -5.43
CA ASP A 49 3.68 6.65 -6.20
C ASP A 49 4.12 5.32 -5.56
N GLY A 50 5.04 4.60 -6.19
CA GLY A 50 5.51 3.31 -5.72
C GLY A 50 6.12 3.36 -4.32
N ALA A 51 6.82 4.44 -3.98
CA ALA A 51 7.41 4.63 -2.66
C ALA A 51 6.34 4.83 -1.57
N SER A 52 5.38 5.72 -1.82
CA SER A 52 4.29 6.02 -0.89
C SER A 52 3.36 4.81 -0.72
N ALA A 53 3.03 4.11 -1.80
CA ALA A 53 2.24 2.88 -1.75
C ALA A 53 2.96 1.78 -0.97
N LEU A 54 4.28 1.62 -1.17
CA LEU A 54 5.08 0.65 -0.44
C LEU A 54 5.14 0.98 1.05
N GLY A 55 5.31 2.26 1.41
CA GLY A 55 5.25 2.72 2.78
C GLY A 55 3.89 2.44 3.42
N TYR A 56 2.81 2.71 2.69
CA TYR A 56 1.44 2.53 3.16
C TYR A 56 1.08 1.07 3.49
N VAL A 57 1.49 0.10 2.67
CA VAL A 57 1.23 -1.32 2.93
C VAL A 57 2.17 -1.94 3.97
N ARG A 58 3.23 -1.22 4.36
CA ARG A 58 4.26 -1.69 5.32
C ARG A 58 4.17 -1.04 6.68
N THR A 59 3.57 0.15 6.80
CA THR A 59 3.48 0.86 8.08
C THR A 59 2.78 0.01 9.12
N ARG A 60 3.29 0.07 10.34
CA ARG A 60 2.70 -0.52 11.55
C ARG A 60 2.44 0.53 12.62
N ALA A 61 2.65 1.80 12.28
CA ALA A 61 2.56 2.94 13.17
C ALA A 61 1.10 3.38 13.36
N THR A 62 0.19 2.42 13.56
CA THR A 62 -1.26 2.63 13.68
C THR A 62 -1.78 1.98 14.95
N ALA A 63 -2.98 2.36 15.39
CA ALA A 63 -3.54 1.95 16.68
C ALA A 63 -3.66 0.42 16.87
N GLN A 64 -3.83 -0.36 15.80
CA GLN A 64 -3.92 -1.83 15.86
C GLN A 64 -2.76 -2.57 15.16
N GLY A 65 -1.71 -1.84 14.74
CA GLY A 65 -0.47 -2.40 14.21
C GLY A 65 -0.65 -3.38 13.03
N ASP A 66 -0.55 -4.68 13.31
CA ASP A 66 -0.57 -5.73 12.26
C ASP A 66 -1.97 -6.00 11.68
N LEU A 67 -3.05 -5.73 12.43
CA LEU A 67 -4.42 -5.87 11.92
C LEU A 67 -4.70 -4.83 10.83
N ASP A 68 -4.38 -3.56 11.12
CA ASP A 68 -4.48 -2.46 10.17
C ASP A 68 -3.61 -2.71 8.93
N ARG A 69 -2.44 -3.34 9.08
CA ARG A 69 -1.57 -3.69 7.94
C ARG A 69 -2.27 -4.64 6.96
N VAL A 70 -2.94 -5.69 7.46
CA VAL A 70 -3.66 -6.64 6.61
C VAL A 70 -4.84 -5.96 5.90
N GLU A 71 -5.51 -5.04 6.58
CA GLU A 71 -6.59 -4.25 5.99
C GLU A 71 -6.08 -3.34 4.86
N ARG A 72 -5.00 -2.58 5.09
CA ARG A 72 -4.37 -1.73 4.06
C ARG A 72 -3.86 -2.54 2.87
N GLN A 73 -3.36 -3.76 3.08
CA GLN A 73 -2.99 -4.65 1.97
C GLN A 73 -4.20 -5.07 1.14
N ARG A 74 -5.34 -5.36 1.77
CA ARG A 74 -6.60 -5.68 1.05
C ARG A 74 -7.16 -4.45 0.33
N GLU A 75 -7.11 -3.30 0.97
CA GLU A 75 -7.52 -2.00 0.38
C GLU A 75 -6.70 -1.73 -0.88
N PHE A 76 -5.36 -1.84 -0.78
CA PHE A 76 -4.46 -1.66 -1.91
C PHE A 76 -4.77 -2.63 -3.06
N MET A 77 -4.94 -3.92 -2.78
CA MET A 77 -5.27 -4.90 -3.82
C MET A 77 -6.62 -4.60 -4.47
N SER A 78 -7.59 -4.10 -3.71
CA SER A 78 -8.89 -3.68 -4.24
C SER A 78 -8.77 -2.46 -5.15
N ALA A 79 -7.98 -1.47 -4.74
CA ALA A 79 -7.69 -0.28 -5.54
C ALA A 79 -6.90 -0.61 -6.83
N LEU A 80 -6.02 -1.61 -6.77
CA LEU A 80 -5.23 -2.06 -7.93
C LEU A 80 -6.09 -2.82 -8.95
N MET A 81 -7.01 -3.67 -8.48
CA MET A 81 -7.90 -4.47 -9.33
C MET A 81 -9.12 -3.67 -9.83
N GLY A 82 -9.55 -2.64 -9.10
CA GLY A 82 -10.70 -1.80 -9.43
C GLY A 82 -10.41 -0.70 -10.45
N ARG A 83 -9.19 -0.69 -10.99
CA ARG A 83 -8.72 0.25 -12.01
C ARG A 83 -8.80 -0.37 -13.40
#